data_AF-A0A662S6E2-F1
#
_entry.id   AF-A0A662S6E2-F1
#
_cell.length_a   1.000
_cell.length_b   1.000
_cell.length_c   1.000
_cell.angle_alpha   90.00
_cell.angle_beta   90.00
_cell.angle_gamma   90.00
#
_symmetry.space_group_name_H-M   'P 1'
#
loop_
_entity.id
_entity.type
_entity.pdbx_description
1 polymer ?
#
loop_
_entity_poly.entity_id
_entity_poly.type
_entity_poly.pdbx_seq_one_letter_code
_entity_poly.pdbx_strand_id
1 'polypeptide(L)'
;MAGMTFERLLEPEFASKLVLEDPTVSSTGINFLLWQIAAYKMQGKDWTSWWELIKGEAMIAGSWGDAYDIFLDEAQGRPIVVSYGTDPAYSYHFYQETRYKAALVEYGGKKWAWLQIEGIGLVKGAPHRELAKKFIEYFLSPEVQKHIPLNNWMYPANSKTELPEVYLNYAIDPSNVSLMNEVLTQEEIRENLKSWLNSWREIVGG
;
A
#
# COMPACT_ATOMS: atom_id res chain seq x y z
N MET A 1 -8.76 -12.39 9.19
CA MET A 1 -10.16 -12.20 8.75
C MET A 1 -10.27 -12.80 7.35
N ALA A 2 -11.22 -13.70 7.09
CA ALA A 2 -11.48 -14.23 5.75
C ALA A 2 -12.62 -13.43 5.11
N GLY A 3 -12.62 -13.27 3.78
CA GLY A 3 -13.67 -12.56 3.05
C GLY A 3 -13.68 -11.05 3.31
N MET A 4 -12.52 -10.39 3.34
CA MET A 4 -12.47 -8.93 3.38
C MET A 4 -12.74 -8.38 1.97
N THR A 5 -13.67 -7.44 1.82
CA THR A 5 -13.93 -6.72 0.56
C THR A 5 -13.90 -5.22 0.82
N PHE A 6 -13.83 -4.42 -0.25
CA PHE A 6 -13.99 -2.97 -0.09
C PHE A 6 -15.36 -2.62 0.48
N GLU A 7 -16.42 -3.31 0.08
CA GLU A 7 -17.77 -3.09 0.60
C GLU A 7 -17.87 -3.39 2.11
N ARG A 8 -17.14 -4.41 2.59
CA ARG A 8 -17.10 -4.73 4.02
C ARG A 8 -16.47 -3.60 4.84
N LEU A 9 -15.51 -2.87 4.28
CA LEU A 9 -14.93 -1.69 4.94
C LEU A 9 -15.92 -0.52 5.09
N LEU A 10 -17.04 -0.53 4.35
CA LEU A 10 -18.12 0.45 4.51
C LEU A 10 -19.07 0.12 5.67
N GLU A 11 -19.05 -1.11 6.18
CA GLU A 11 -19.90 -1.47 7.31
C GLU A 11 -19.49 -0.66 8.55
N PRO A 12 -20.45 -0.13 9.35
CA PRO A 12 -20.14 0.78 10.46
C PRO A 12 -19.12 0.24 11.47
N GLU A 13 -19.08 -1.09 11.64
CA GLU A 13 -18.14 -1.75 12.56
C GLU A 13 -16.67 -1.72 12.10
N PHE A 14 -16.43 -1.47 10.81
CA PHE A 14 -15.11 -1.31 10.19
C PHE A 14 -14.81 0.15 9.82
N ALA A 15 -15.76 0.86 9.21
CA ALA A 15 -15.59 2.23 8.72
C ALA A 15 -15.11 3.19 9.83
N SER A 16 -15.80 3.16 10.98
CA SER A 16 -15.46 3.97 12.17
C SER A 16 -14.14 3.58 12.85
N LYS A 17 -13.50 2.49 12.42
CA LYS A 17 -12.21 2.00 12.94
C LYS A 17 -11.07 2.13 11.94
N LEU A 18 -11.40 2.51 10.70
CA LEU A 18 -10.47 2.60 9.58
C LEU A 18 -9.75 3.95 9.57
N VAL A 19 -8.44 3.89 9.34
CA VAL A 19 -7.57 5.00 9.00
C VAL A 19 -7.05 4.81 7.58
N LEU A 20 -7.18 5.86 6.77
CA LEU A 20 -6.73 5.96 5.39
C LEU A 20 -5.74 7.12 5.28
N GLU A 21 -4.98 7.17 4.20
CA GLU A 21 -4.12 8.29 3.87
C GLU A 21 -4.67 9.14 2.73
N ASP A 22 -4.39 10.44 2.76
CA ASP A 22 -4.66 11.38 1.67
C ASP A 22 -3.81 11.00 0.44
N PRO A 23 -4.41 10.57 -0.70
CA PRO A 23 -3.69 10.22 -1.92
C PRO A 23 -3.09 11.42 -2.63
N THR A 24 -3.41 12.65 -2.24
CA THR A 24 -2.81 13.86 -2.81
C THR A 24 -1.48 14.23 -2.14
N VAL A 25 -1.13 13.54 -1.04
CA VAL A 25 0.09 13.76 -0.25
C VAL A 25 0.90 12.47 -0.04
N SER A 26 0.23 11.34 0.24
CA SER A 26 0.83 10.06 0.59
C SER A 26 0.92 9.10 -0.60
N SER A 27 2.08 8.48 -0.82
CA SER A 27 2.22 7.39 -1.79
C SER A 27 1.35 6.18 -1.43
N THR A 28 1.23 5.85 -0.13
CA THR A 28 0.33 4.78 0.33
C THR A 28 -1.12 5.11 -0.01
N GLY A 29 -1.51 6.38 0.18
CA GLY A 29 -2.83 6.88 -0.22
C GLY A 29 -3.07 6.72 -1.72
N ILE A 30 -2.11 7.12 -2.57
CA ILE A 30 -2.19 6.93 -4.04
C ILE A 30 -2.39 5.45 -4.37
N ASN A 31 -1.59 4.57 -3.76
CA ASN A 31 -1.66 3.14 -4.02
C ASN A 31 -3.00 2.53 -3.60
N PHE A 32 -3.57 2.97 -2.47
CA PHE A 32 -4.89 2.53 -2.06
C PHE A 32 -6.00 3.03 -2.99
N LEU A 33 -5.93 4.29 -3.41
CA LEU A 33 -6.86 4.84 -4.40
C LEU A 33 -6.81 4.04 -5.70
N LEU A 34 -5.61 3.77 -6.23
CA LEU A 34 -5.43 2.98 -7.45
C LEU A 34 -5.90 1.53 -7.27
N TRP A 35 -5.63 0.92 -6.11
CA TRP A 35 -6.13 -0.42 -5.77
C TRP A 35 -7.65 -0.47 -5.84
N GLN A 36 -8.32 0.51 -5.22
CA GLN A 36 -9.76 0.58 -5.18
C GLN A 36 -10.33 0.79 -6.59
N ILE A 37 -9.82 1.78 -7.34
CA ILE A 37 -10.23 2.06 -8.73
C ILE A 37 -10.14 0.79 -9.58
N ALA A 38 -9.01 0.09 -9.48
CA ALA A 38 -8.79 -1.14 -10.23
C ALA A 38 -9.77 -2.26 -9.80
N ALA A 39 -10.00 -2.44 -8.51
CA ALA A 39 -10.94 -3.43 -7.99
C ALA A 39 -12.38 -3.14 -8.41
N TYR A 40 -12.78 -1.87 -8.46
CA TYR A 40 -14.11 -1.44 -8.91
C TYR A 40 -14.25 -1.56 -10.42
N LYS A 41 -13.23 -1.18 -11.19
CA LYS A 41 -13.17 -1.38 -12.65
C LYS A 41 -13.33 -2.85 -13.03
N MET A 42 -12.61 -3.76 -12.35
CA MET A 42 -12.73 -5.21 -12.58
C MET A 42 -14.15 -5.74 -12.31
N GLN A 43 -14.91 -5.07 -11.44
CA GLN A 43 -16.29 -5.39 -11.11
C GLN A 43 -17.32 -4.63 -11.95
N GLY A 44 -16.90 -3.73 -12.84
CA GLY A 44 -17.81 -2.85 -13.60
C GLY A 44 -18.56 -1.83 -12.74
N LYS A 45 -17.97 -1.41 -11.60
CA LYS A 45 -18.53 -0.44 -10.66
C LYS A 45 -17.85 0.92 -10.76
N ASP A 46 -18.54 1.97 -10.31
CA ASP A 46 -17.96 3.30 -10.13
C ASP A 46 -17.23 3.40 -8.79
N TRP A 47 -15.93 3.67 -8.84
CA TRP A 47 -15.04 3.79 -7.70
C TRP A 47 -15.40 4.97 -6.77
N THR A 48 -16.01 6.03 -7.31
CA THR A 48 -16.35 7.24 -6.54
C THR A 48 -17.38 6.95 -5.45
N SER A 49 -18.34 6.06 -5.73
CA SER A 49 -19.41 5.66 -4.80
C SER A 49 -18.91 5.15 -3.44
N TRP A 50 -17.77 4.45 -3.40
CA TRP A 50 -17.20 3.99 -2.14
C TRP A 50 -16.67 5.15 -1.30
N TRP A 51 -16.03 6.13 -1.94
CA TRP A 51 -15.50 7.30 -1.26
C TRP A 51 -16.62 8.22 -0.74
N GLU A 52 -17.73 8.32 -1.47
CA GLU A 52 -18.93 9.05 -1.02
C GLU A 52 -19.55 8.42 0.22
N LEU A 53 -19.45 7.10 0.37
CA LEU A 53 -20.02 6.37 1.51
C LEU A 53 -19.09 6.35 2.73
N ILE A 54 -17.77 6.29 2.51
CA ILE A 54 -16.80 6.19 3.62
C ILE A 54 -16.42 7.57 4.18
N LYS A 55 -16.63 8.66 3.43
CA LYS A 55 -16.23 10.00 3.88
C LYS A 55 -16.97 10.36 5.16
N GLY A 56 -16.23 10.90 6.13
CA GLY A 56 -16.76 11.23 7.46
C GLY A 56 -16.85 10.03 8.42
N GLU A 57 -16.86 8.79 7.93
CA GLU A 57 -16.87 7.58 8.76
C GLU A 57 -15.43 7.13 9.08
N ALA A 58 -14.58 7.00 8.06
CA ALA A 58 -13.16 6.72 8.21
C ALA A 58 -12.36 7.98 8.54
N MET A 59 -11.24 7.80 9.24
CA MET A 59 -10.27 8.87 9.45
C MET A 59 -9.31 8.93 8.26
N ILE A 60 -9.02 10.13 7.75
CA ILE A 60 -8.08 10.34 6.64
C ILE A 60 -6.91 11.17 7.19
N ALA A 61 -5.74 10.56 7.27
CA ALA A 61 -4.51 11.17 7.73
C ALA A 61 -3.69 11.73 6.54
N GLY A 62 -2.79 12.68 6.81
CA GLY A 62 -1.99 13.32 5.76
C GLY A 62 -0.91 12.42 5.16
N SER A 63 -0.39 11.46 5.94
CA SER A 63 0.68 10.55 5.52
C SER A 63 0.49 9.15 6.10
N TRP A 64 1.25 8.19 5.57
CA TRP A 64 1.30 6.83 6.14
C TRP A 64 1.80 6.83 7.59
N GLY A 65 2.81 7.66 7.92
CA GLY A 65 3.32 7.76 9.28
C GLY A 65 2.26 8.22 10.26
N ASP A 66 1.53 9.29 9.92
CA ASP A 66 0.43 9.79 10.74
C ASP A 66 -0.67 8.73 10.92
N ALA A 67 -1.03 8.03 9.84
CA ALA A 67 -2.03 6.96 9.89
C ALA A 67 -1.60 5.79 10.79
N TYR A 68 -0.32 5.41 10.70
CA TYR A 68 0.23 4.33 11.50
C TYR A 68 0.32 4.71 12.98
N ASP A 69 0.68 5.95 13.32
CA ASP A 69 0.68 6.45 14.69
C ASP A 69 -0.73 6.42 15.31
N ILE A 70 -1.75 6.85 14.56
CA ILE A 70 -3.17 6.75 14.97
C ILE A 70 -3.58 5.30 15.22
N PHE A 71 -3.14 4.38 14.34
CA PHE A 71 -3.42 2.96 14.46
C PHE A 71 -2.78 2.31 15.70
N LEU A 72 -1.57 2.73 16.06
CA LEU A 72 -0.87 2.24 17.24
C LEU A 72 -1.44 2.83 18.54
N ASP A 73 -2.03 4.01 18.50
CA ASP A 73 -2.69 4.64 19.65
C ASP A 73 -4.08 4.04 19.89
N GLU A 74 -4.14 3.06 20.80
CA GLU A 74 -5.39 2.38 21.19
C GLU A 74 -6.48 3.35 21.68
N ALA A 75 -6.11 4.53 22.22
CA ALA A 75 -7.07 5.53 22.66
C ALA A 75 -7.84 6.18 21.51
N GLN A 76 -7.30 6.17 20.29
CA GLN A 76 -8.02 6.65 19.09
C GLN A 76 -9.15 5.69 18.68
N GLY A 77 -9.10 4.43 19.12
CA GLY A 77 -10.11 3.43 18.77
C GLY A 77 -10.15 3.09 17.27
N ARG A 78 -9.03 3.27 16.55
CA ARG A 78 -8.90 3.06 15.09
C ARG A 78 -7.95 1.90 14.73
N PRO A 79 -8.26 0.65 15.08
CA PRO A 79 -7.37 -0.50 14.94
C PRO A 79 -7.28 -1.08 13.51
N ILE A 80 -7.63 -0.32 12.46
CA ILE A 80 -7.55 -0.75 11.07
C ILE A 80 -6.89 0.36 10.27
N VAL A 81 -5.81 0.05 9.57
CA VAL A 81 -5.07 1.01 8.74
C VAL A 81 -4.76 0.38 7.39
N VAL A 82 -4.76 1.20 6.35
CA VAL A 82 -4.22 0.81 5.05
C VAL A 82 -2.70 0.81 5.15
N SER A 83 -2.10 -0.35 4.91
CA SER A 83 -0.65 -0.49 5.02
C SER A 83 -0.16 -1.73 4.25
N TYR A 84 1.06 -2.19 4.55
CA TYR A 84 1.75 -3.20 3.75
C TYR A 84 1.59 -4.62 4.32
N GLY A 85 1.64 -5.61 3.42
CA GLY A 85 1.61 -7.03 3.80
C GLY A 85 2.81 -7.50 4.62
N THR A 86 3.83 -6.66 4.77
CA THR A 86 5.07 -6.89 5.52
C THR A 86 5.01 -6.40 6.96
N ASP A 87 4.04 -5.57 7.33
CA ASP A 87 3.90 -5.00 8.68
C ASP A 87 3.81 -6.03 9.81
N PRO A 88 3.21 -7.22 9.64
CA PRO A 88 3.25 -8.22 10.70
C PRO A 88 4.68 -8.72 10.99
N ALA A 89 5.57 -8.71 9.99
CA ALA A 89 6.98 -9.02 10.19
C ALA A 89 7.71 -7.93 10.98
N TYR A 90 7.42 -6.65 10.68
CA TYR A 90 7.88 -5.51 11.50
C TYR A 90 7.42 -5.66 12.95
N SER A 91 6.12 -5.86 13.12
CA SER A 91 5.48 -5.95 14.42
C SER A 91 6.06 -7.08 15.26
N TYR A 92 6.23 -8.27 14.67
CA TYR A 92 6.84 -9.38 15.38
C TYR A 92 8.32 -9.13 15.69
N HIS A 93 9.09 -8.54 14.75
CA HIS A 93 10.51 -8.27 14.97
C HIS A 93 10.75 -7.37 16.19
N PHE A 94 9.98 -6.28 16.33
CA PHE A 94 10.17 -5.31 17.41
C PHE A 94 9.37 -5.61 18.68
N TYR A 95 8.12 -6.06 18.54
CA TYR A 95 7.22 -6.25 19.68
C TYR A 95 7.15 -7.69 20.16
N GLN A 96 7.65 -8.66 19.38
CA GLN A 96 7.52 -10.10 19.66
C GLN A 96 6.05 -10.54 19.84
N GLU A 97 5.14 -9.87 19.13
CA GLU A 97 3.70 -10.09 19.20
C GLU A 97 3.10 -10.38 17.81
N THR A 98 2.03 -11.18 17.78
CA THR A 98 1.30 -11.54 16.56
C THR A 98 -0.10 -10.93 16.49
N ARG A 99 -0.36 -9.91 17.33
CA ARG A 99 -1.66 -9.23 17.38
C ARG A 99 -1.95 -8.44 16.10
N TYR A 100 -0.92 -7.85 15.51
CA TYR A 100 -0.99 -7.12 14.26
C TYR A 100 -0.95 -8.09 13.07
N LYS A 101 -1.93 -7.97 12.18
CA LYS A 101 -2.12 -8.89 11.05
C LYS A 101 -2.48 -8.10 9.80
N ALA A 102 -1.94 -8.53 8.67
CA ALA A 102 -2.33 -7.99 7.37
C ALA A 102 -3.52 -8.77 6.80
N ALA A 103 -4.44 -8.07 6.16
CA ALA A 103 -5.57 -8.64 5.45
C ALA A 103 -5.55 -8.17 3.98
N LEU A 104 -6.01 -9.03 3.09
CA LEU A 104 -6.11 -8.75 1.66
C LEU A 104 -7.58 -8.71 1.24
N VAL A 105 -7.89 -7.92 0.22
CA VAL A 105 -9.23 -7.92 -0.39
C VAL A 105 -9.41 -9.21 -1.19
N GLU A 106 -10.54 -9.86 -1.01
CA GLU A 106 -10.92 -11.11 -1.67
C GLU A 106 -12.01 -10.85 -2.72
N TYR A 107 -11.77 -11.31 -3.95
CA TYR A 107 -12.75 -11.22 -5.03
C TYR A 107 -12.55 -12.38 -6.02
N GLY A 108 -13.66 -13.01 -6.44
CA GLY A 108 -13.62 -14.15 -7.37
C GLY A 108 -12.83 -15.36 -6.85
N GLY A 109 -12.80 -15.56 -5.53
CA GLY A 109 -12.03 -16.65 -4.90
C GLY A 109 -10.52 -16.43 -4.83
N LYS A 110 -10.05 -15.23 -5.16
CA LYS A 110 -8.63 -14.85 -5.10
C LYS A 110 -8.41 -13.73 -4.08
N LYS A 111 -7.22 -13.71 -3.48
CA LYS A 111 -6.71 -12.59 -2.68
C LYS A 111 -5.96 -11.63 -3.57
N TRP A 112 -6.32 -10.36 -3.48
CA TRP A 112 -5.77 -9.31 -4.29
C TRP A 112 -4.99 -8.31 -3.44
N ALA A 113 -3.93 -7.76 -4.01
CA ALA A 113 -3.22 -6.61 -3.46
C ALA A 113 -2.79 -5.67 -4.59
N TRP A 114 -2.52 -4.43 -4.23
CA TRP A 114 -1.78 -3.53 -5.08
C TRP A 114 -0.28 -3.62 -4.76
N LEU A 115 0.53 -3.84 -5.79
CA LEU A 115 1.98 -3.82 -5.70
C LEU A 115 2.48 -2.38 -5.84
N GLN A 116 3.13 -1.88 -4.79
CA GLN A 116 3.94 -0.68 -4.87
C GLN A 116 5.38 -1.04 -5.24
N ILE A 117 5.93 -0.34 -6.23
CA ILE A 117 7.34 -0.43 -6.61
C ILE A 117 7.99 0.92 -6.31
N GLU A 118 8.91 0.94 -5.37
CA GLU A 118 9.74 2.12 -5.09
C GLU A 118 10.95 2.11 -6.03
N GLY A 119 10.94 3.02 -7.00
CA GLY A 119 11.94 3.07 -8.07
C GLY A 119 13.05 4.08 -7.81
N ILE A 120 14.23 3.80 -8.38
CA ILE A 120 15.33 4.77 -8.53
C ILE A 120 15.56 5.06 -10.00
N GLY A 121 15.76 6.33 -10.34
CA GLY A 121 15.92 6.79 -11.71
C GLY A 121 17.09 7.75 -11.89
N LEU A 122 17.72 7.70 -13.06
CA LEU A 122 18.75 8.64 -13.46
C LEU A 122 18.13 9.90 -14.05
N VAL A 123 18.37 11.06 -13.42
CA VAL A 123 17.86 12.35 -13.90
C VAL A 123 18.49 12.72 -15.26
N LYS A 124 17.65 13.18 -16.20
CA LYS A 124 18.10 13.66 -17.51
C LYS A 124 19.04 14.86 -17.34
N GLY A 125 20.23 14.78 -17.93
CA GLY A 125 21.24 15.84 -17.82
C GLY A 125 22.08 15.81 -16.53
N ALA A 126 22.03 14.73 -15.75
CA ALA A 126 22.85 14.59 -14.54
C ALA A 126 24.36 14.81 -14.85
N PRO A 127 25.06 15.70 -14.11
CA PRO A 127 26.45 16.08 -14.40
C PRO A 127 27.45 14.93 -14.20
N HIS A 128 27.08 13.94 -13.39
CA HIS A 128 27.90 12.76 -13.09
C HIS A 128 27.21 11.46 -13.52
N ARG A 129 26.79 11.39 -14.79
CA ARG A 129 26.01 10.27 -15.34
C ARG A 129 26.60 8.88 -15.03
N GLU A 130 27.90 8.68 -15.23
CA GLU A 130 28.52 7.38 -15.02
C GLU A 130 28.59 7.00 -13.53
N LEU A 131 28.80 7.97 -12.63
CA LEU A 131 28.76 7.72 -11.20
C LEU A 131 27.33 7.38 -10.73
N ALA A 132 26.33 8.09 -11.25
CA ALA A 132 24.93 7.84 -10.91
C ALA A 132 24.46 6.45 -11.37
N LYS A 133 24.89 5.97 -12.54
CA LYS A 133 24.65 4.58 -12.98
C LYS A 133 25.28 3.57 -12.01
N LYS A 134 26.56 3.76 -11.64
CA LYS A 134 27.25 2.91 -10.67
C LYS A 134 26.53 2.88 -9.32
N PHE A 135 26.01 4.02 -8.87
CA PHE A 135 25.21 4.08 -7.64
C PHE A 135 23.92 3.27 -7.77
N ILE A 136 23.18 3.38 -8.87
CA ILE A 136 21.97 2.59 -9.10
C ILE A 136 22.29 1.09 -9.13
N GLU A 137 23.36 0.68 -9.82
CA GLU A 137 23.82 -0.71 -9.85
C GLU A 137 24.20 -1.22 -8.46
N TYR A 138 24.92 -0.42 -7.68
CA TYR A 138 25.27 -0.73 -6.29
C TYR A 138 24.02 -0.85 -5.41
N PHE A 139 23.09 0.10 -5.52
CA PHE A 139 21.84 0.11 -4.76
C PHE A 139 20.96 -1.12 -5.04
N LEU A 140 20.97 -1.62 -6.28
CA LEU A 140 20.24 -2.83 -6.69
C LEU A 140 21.02 -4.13 -6.43
N SER A 141 22.26 -4.06 -5.95
CA SER A 141 23.07 -5.23 -5.65
C SER A 141 22.60 -5.94 -4.38
N PRO A 142 22.92 -7.24 -4.19
CA PRO A 142 22.62 -7.94 -2.93
C PRO A 142 23.24 -7.29 -1.70
N GLU A 143 24.36 -6.58 -1.86
CA GLU A 143 25.05 -5.91 -0.74
C GLU A 143 24.17 -4.86 -0.07
N VAL A 144 23.45 -4.06 -0.87
CA VAL A 144 22.51 -3.05 -0.34
C VAL A 144 21.14 -3.64 -0.10
N GLN A 145 20.63 -4.44 -1.05
CA GLN A 145 19.26 -4.95 -1.01
C GLN A 145 18.98 -5.86 0.20
N LYS A 146 19.99 -6.54 0.77
CA LYS A 146 19.84 -7.31 2.02
C LYS A 146 19.42 -6.47 3.24
N HIS A 147 19.65 -5.15 3.19
CA HIS A 147 19.27 -4.25 4.28
C HIS A 147 17.82 -3.75 4.16
N ILE A 148 17.20 -3.82 2.99
CA ILE A 148 15.84 -3.31 2.75
C ILE A 148 14.80 -3.95 3.69
N PRO A 149 14.75 -5.29 3.87
CA PRO A 149 13.71 -5.92 4.68
C PRO A 149 13.63 -5.44 6.14
N LEU A 150 14.76 -5.17 6.80
CA LEU A 150 14.77 -4.81 8.22
C LEU A 150 14.94 -3.30 8.47
N ASN A 151 15.03 -2.48 7.42
CA ASN A 151 15.14 -1.02 7.54
C ASN A 151 13.96 -0.29 6.90
N ASN A 152 13.49 -0.75 5.74
CA ASN A 152 12.35 -0.16 5.03
C ASN A 152 11.07 -1.00 5.15
N TRP A 153 11.18 -2.22 5.69
CA TRP A 153 10.05 -3.16 5.82
C TRP A 153 9.36 -3.48 4.50
N MET A 154 10.14 -3.53 3.42
CA MET A 154 9.68 -3.87 2.06
C MET A 154 10.45 -5.08 1.51
N TYR A 155 9.95 -5.68 0.43
CA TYR A 155 10.68 -6.73 -0.28
C TYR A 155 11.87 -6.15 -1.06
N PRO A 156 12.99 -6.88 -1.17
CA PRO A 156 14.08 -6.51 -2.07
C PRO A 156 13.63 -6.45 -3.52
N ALA A 157 14.19 -5.53 -4.30
CA ALA A 157 13.89 -5.38 -5.72
C ALA A 157 14.62 -6.40 -6.63
N ASN A 158 15.55 -7.19 -6.08
CA ASN A 158 16.30 -8.22 -6.80
C ASN A 158 15.95 -9.63 -6.31
N SER A 159 16.15 -10.63 -7.15
CA SER A 159 15.91 -12.05 -6.84
C SER A 159 17.09 -12.76 -6.17
N LYS A 160 18.16 -12.03 -5.83
CA LYS A 160 19.42 -12.58 -5.32
C LYS A 160 19.56 -12.42 -3.80
N THR A 161 18.66 -11.68 -3.19
CA THR A 161 18.68 -11.36 -1.76
C THR A 161 17.80 -12.36 -1.03
N GLU A 162 18.37 -13.06 -0.06
CA GLU A 162 17.60 -13.93 0.83
C GLU A 162 16.77 -13.09 1.81
N LEU A 163 15.53 -13.51 2.02
CA LEU A 163 14.65 -12.85 2.99
C LEU A 163 14.99 -13.30 4.42
N PRO A 164 14.97 -12.39 5.41
CA PRO A 164 15.08 -12.77 6.81
C PRO A 164 13.95 -13.71 7.24
N GLU A 165 14.20 -14.57 8.22
CA GLU A 165 13.22 -15.57 8.71
C GLU A 165 11.87 -14.95 9.12
N VAL A 166 11.89 -13.74 9.70
CA VAL A 166 10.66 -13.05 10.11
C VAL A 166 9.71 -12.77 8.95
N TYR A 167 10.23 -12.57 7.73
CA TYR A 167 9.39 -12.40 6.54
C TYR A 167 8.71 -13.71 6.15
N LEU A 168 9.45 -14.83 6.21
CA LEU A 168 8.94 -16.16 5.85
C LEU A 168 7.78 -16.60 6.76
N ASN A 169 7.82 -16.17 8.02
CA ASN A 169 6.86 -16.57 9.04
C ASN A 169 5.67 -15.61 9.18
N TYR A 170 5.86 -14.30 8.92
CA TYR A 170 4.87 -13.28 9.28
C TYR A 170 4.45 -12.35 8.13
N ALA A 171 5.27 -12.16 7.10
CA ALA A 171 4.88 -11.33 5.97
C ALA A 171 4.00 -12.10 4.97
N ILE A 172 3.17 -11.39 4.22
CA ILE A 172 2.37 -11.98 3.14
C ILE A 172 3.29 -12.41 2.00
N ASP A 173 3.42 -13.71 1.77
CA ASP A 173 4.15 -14.24 0.60
C ASP A 173 3.54 -13.71 -0.72
N PRO A 174 4.28 -12.90 -1.51
CA PRO A 174 3.78 -12.34 -2.76
C PRO A 174 3.36 -13.40 -3.79
N SER A 175 3.89 -14.62 -3.72
CA SER A 175 3.52 -15.71 -4.63
C SER A 175 2.09 -16.23 -4.40
N ASN A 176 1.50 -15.92 -3.23
CA ASN A 176 0.14 -16.31 -2.87
C ASN A 176 -0.90 -15.20 -3.12
N VAL A 177 -0.52 -14.13 -3.84
CA VAL A 177 -1.35 -12.95 -4.06
C VAL A 177 -1.51 -12.66 -5.54
N SER A 178 -2.72 -12.29 -5.95
CA SER A 178 -2.98 -11.78 -7.30
C SER A 178 -2.79 -10.25 -7.32
N LEU A 179 -2.12 -9.72 -8.34
CA LEU A 179 -1.78 -8.31 -8.41
C LEU A 179 -2.86 -7.53 -9.14
N MET A 180 -3.45 -6.54 -8.47
CA MET A 180 -4.45 -5.67 -9.06
C MET A 180 -3.84 -4.72 -10.12
N ASN A 181 -2.52 -4.56 -10.13
CA ASN A 181 -1.78 -3.79 -11.13
C ASN A 181 -2.00 -4.29 -12.57
N GLU A 182 -2.49 -5.52 -12.76
CA GLU A 182 -2.83 -6.05 -14.09
C GLU A 182 -4.09 -5.42 -14.69
N VAL A 183 -4.93 -4.77 -13.87
CA VAL A 183 -6.22 -4.20 -14.29
C VAL A 183 -6.09 -2.75 -14.83
N LEU A 184 -5.08 -2.01 -14.35
CA LEU A 184 -4.79 -0.64 -14.78
C LEU A 184 -3.44 -0.59 -15.49
N THR A 185 -3.43 -0.13 -16.73
CA THR A 185 -2.17 0.06 -17.46
C THR A 185 -1.42 1.29 -16.95
N GLN A 186 -0.10 1.32 -17.13
CA GLN A 186 0.71 2.49 -16.78
C GLN A 186 0.31 3.75 -17.57
N GLU A 187 -0.14 3.58 -18.82
CA GLU A 187 -0.64 4.70 -19.63
C GLU A 187 -1.94 5.24 -19.06
N GLU A 188 -2.88 4.36 -18.74
CA GLU A 188 -4.16 4.74 -18.14
C GLU A 188 -3.97 5.48 -16.81
N ILE A 189 -3.08 4.99 -15.95
CA ILE A 189 -2.73 5.69 -14.70
C ILE A 189 -2.15 7.06 -15.03
N ARG A 190 -1.20 7.17 -15.96
CA ARG A 190 -0.59 8.45 -16.32
C ARG A 190 -1.61 9.47 -16.83
N GLU A 191 -2.52 9.05 -17.69
CA GLU A 191 -3.53 9.91 -18.30
C GLU A 191 -4.59 10.36 -17.29
N ASN A 192 -4.95 9.50 -16.34
CA ASN A 192 -6.12 9.71 -15.48
C ASN A 192 -5.80 10.08 -14.03
N LEU A 193 -4.59 9.83 -13.51
CA LEU A 193 -4.26 10.01 -12.09
C LEU A 193 -4.59 11.42 -11.59
N LYS A 194 -4.26 12.46 -12.35
CA LYS A 194 -4.59 13.83 -11.98
C LYS A 194 -6.10 14.04 -11.84
N SER A 195 -6.88 13.48 -12.75
CA SER A 195 -8.34 13.56 -12.72
C SER A 195 -8.90 12.81 -11.51
N TRP A 196 -8.45 11.57 -11.29
CA TRP A 196 -8.88 10.76 -10.14
C TRP A 196 -8.55 11.42 -8.79
N LEU A 197 -7.37 12.02 -8.65
CA LEU A 197 -7.00 12.77 -7.44
C LEU A 197 -7.88 14.01 -7.23
N ASN A 198 -8.25 14.71 -8.30
CA ASN A 198 -9.16 15.84 -8.19
C ASN A 198 -10.57 15.39 -7.78
N SER A 199 -11.10 14.33 -8.42
CA SER A 199 -12.40 13.77 -8.05
C SER A 199 -12.41 13.28 -6.60
N TRP A 200 -11.36 12.59 -6.16
CA TRP A 200 -11.23 12.17 -4.76
C TRP A 200 -11.27 13.37 -3.81
N ARG A 201 -10.52 14.43 -4.11
CA ARG A 201 -10.49 15.64 -3.30
C ARG A 201 -11.86 16.32 -3.23
N GLU A 202 -12.58 16.38 -4.34
CA GLU A 202 -13.95 16.94 -4.38
C GLU A 202 -14.93 16.10 -3.56
N ILE A 203 -14.83 14.76 -3.62
CA ILE A 203 -15.69 13.85 -2.86
C ILE A 203 -15.46 14.00 -1.35
N VAL A 204 -14.20 13.97 -0.92
CA VAL A 204 -13.82 13.95 0.50
C VAL A 204 -13.83 15.34 1.14
N GLY A 205 -13.48 16.37 0.38
CA GLY A 205 -13.42 17.76 0.85
C GLY A 205 -14.75 18.51 0.80
N GLY A 206 -15.77 17.98 0.09
CA GLY A 206 -17.12 18.53 0.00
C GLY A 206 -18.11 17.81 0.91
#